data_AF-A0A920HKP8-F1
#
_entry.id   AF-A0A920HKP8-F1
#
_cell.length_a   1.000
_cell.length_b   1.000
_cell.length_c   1.000
_cell.angle_alpha   90.00
_cell.angle_beta   90.00
_cell.angle_gamma   90.00
#
_symmetry.space_group_name_H-M   'P 1'
#
loop_
_entity.id
_entity.type
_entity.pdbx_description
1 polymer ?
#
loop_
_entity_poly.entity_id
_entity_poly.type
_entity_poly.pdbx_seq_one_letter_code
_entity_poly.pdbx_strand_id
1 'polypeptide(L)'
;MYANAFLKNLDFDSITVSPFMGSDSVEPFLSFEDKYIFLLALTSNKGSEDFQELKIDNSTKLFEKVIKTSRKWRNSEKIMYVVGAKNTKEIGKIRTIVPNSFLLVPGIGAQGGILKKSVSMVR
;
A
#
# COMPACT_ATOMS: atom_id res chain seq x y z
N MET A 1 7.95 18.28 -7.53
CA MET A 1 8.00 19.19 -6.36
C MET A 1 7.89 18.42 -5.05
N TYR A 2 6.81 17.67 -4.78
CA TYR A 2 6.66 16.90 -3.54
C TYR A 2 7.73 15.83 -3.31
N ALA A 3 8.05 15.02 -4.33
CA ALA A 3 9.08 13.98 -4.18
C ALA A 3 10.44 14.56 -3.77
N ASN A 4 10.90 15.65 -4.42
CA ASN A 4 12.12 16.35 -4.01
C ASN A 4 12.03 16.92 -2.58
N ALA A 5 10.89 17.53 -2.21
CA ALA A 5 10.75 18.11 -0.88
C ALA A 5 10.93 17.06 0.22
N PHE A 6 10.27 15.89 0.09
CA PHE A 6 10.28 14.88 1.14
C PHE A 6 11.45 13.90 1.06
N LEU A 7 11.82 13.43 -0.13
CA LEU A 7 12.80 12.36 -0.31
C LEU A 7 14.23 12.86 -0.57
N LYS A 8 14.40 14.14 -0.92
CA LYS A 8 15.72 14.75 -1.14
C LYS A 8 16.06 15.82 -0.10
N ASN A 9 15.17 16.80 0.09
CA ASN A 9 15.49 17.95 0.95
C ASN A 9 15.34 17.59 2.43
N LEU A 10 14.27 16.88 2.79
CA LEU A 10 14.05 16.35 4.14
C LEU A 10 14.66 14.96 4.34
N ASP A 11 15.09 14.33 3.24
CA ASP A 11 15.80 13.05 3.22
C ASP A 11 15.08 11.88 3.92
N PHE A 12 13.74 11.87 3.92
CA PHE A 12 12.99 10.72 4.45
C PHE A 12 13.25 9.46 3.61
N ASP A 13 13.32 8.31 4.26
CA ASP A 13 13.50 7.01 3.58
C ASP A 13 12.27 6.56 2.80
N SER A 14 11.09 7.02 3.22
CA SER A 14 9.84 6.69 2.53
C SER A 14 8.72 7.70 2.74
N ILE A 15 7.71 7.61 1.88
CA ILE A 15 6.49 8.45 1.94
C ILE A 15 5.25 7.65 1.54
N THR A 16 4.11 7.98 2.15
CA THR A 16 2.80 7.41 1.77
C THR A 16 2.19 8.18 0.60
N VAL A 17 1.73 7.49 -0.44
CA VAL A 17 1.20 8.10 -1.67
C VAL A 17 -0.16 7.49 -2.04
N SER A 18 -1.08 8.32 -2.54
CA SER A 18 -2.37 7.87 -3.09
C SER A 18 -2.22 7.41 -4.55
N PRO A 19 -2.75 6.23 -4.93
CA PRO A 19 -2.68 5.72 -6.29
C PRO A 19 -3.73 6.31 -7.25
N PHE A 20 -4.67 7.13 -6.74
CA PHE A 20 -5.91 7.47 -7.44
C PHE A 20 -5.70 8.13 -8.81
N MET A 21 -4.62 8.90 -8.96
CA MET A 21 -4.31 9.63 -10.20
C MET A 21 -3.51 8.81 -11.22
N GLY A 22 -3.05 7.60 -10.88
CA GLY A 22 -2.30 6.74 -11.80
C GLY A 22 -0.78 6.87 -11.72
N SER A 23 -0.08 6.18 -12.62
CA SER A 23 1.38 5.98 -12.58
C SER A 23 2.18 7.28 -12.71
N ASP A 24 1.75 8.18 -13.59
CA ASP A 24 2.39 9.48 -13.83
C ASP A 24 2.46 10.34 -12.57
N SER A 25 1.48 10.21 -11.67
CA SER A 25 1.50 10.89 -10.37
C SER A 25 2.42 10.23 -9.32
N VAL A 26 2.73 8.93 -9.47
CA VAL A 26 3.47 8.14 -8.46
C VAL A 26 4.93 7.89 -8.85
N GLU A 27 5.21 7.64 -10.12
CA GLU A 27 6.56 7.36 -10.61
C GLU A 27 7.62 8.42 -10.27
N PRO A 28 7.30 9.73 -10.16
CA PRO A 28 8.26 10.71 -9.67
C PRO A 28 8.81 10.43 -8.27
N PHE A 29 8.08 9.68 -7.42
CA PHE A 29 8.56 9.28 -6.11
C PHE A 29 9.45 8.02 -6.17
N LEU A 30 9.28 7.19 -7.20
CA LEU A 30 10.03 5.95 -7.39
C LEU A 30 11.38 6.15 -8.11
N SER A 31 11.66 7.35 -8.60
CA SER A 31 12.93 7.67 -9.29
C SER A 31 14.10 7.88 -8.34
N PHE A 32 13.86 8.05 -7.04
CA PHE A 32 14.92 8.24 -6.04
C PHE A 32 15.58 6.89 -5.71
N GLU A 33 16.90 6.86 -5.74
CA GLU A 33 17.70 5.71 -5.31
C GLU A 33 17.56 5.54 -3.78
N ASP A 34 17.53 4.29 -3.32
CA ASP A 34 17.41 3.93 -1.89
C ASP A 34 16.20 4.49 -1.12
N LYS A 35 15.18 5.02 -1.82
CA LYS A 35 13.92 5.49 -1.23
C LYS A 35 12.75 4.62 -1.65
N TYR A 36 11.75 4.52 -0.77
CA TYR A 36 10.56 3.68 -0.97
C TYR A 36 9.27 4.49 -0.87
N ILE A 37 8.16 3.93 -1.33
CA ILE A 37 6.84 4.50 -1.05
C ILE A 37 5.92 3.47 -0.41
N PHE A 38 4.97 3.95 0.40
CA PHE A 38 3.82 3.17 0.83
C PHE A 38 2.59 3.61 0.04
N LEU A 39 2.18 2.80 -0.94
CA LEU A 39 1.00 3.08 -1.73
C LEU A 39 -0.26 2.71 -0.95
N LEU A 40 -1.24 3.61 -0.88
CA LEU A 40 -2.53 3.34 -0.25
C LEU A 40 -3.30 2.27 -1.04
N ALA A 41 -3.46 1.08 -0.47
CA ALA A 41 -4.22 -0.01 -1.11
C ALA A 41 -5.59 -0.19 -0.45
N LEU A 42 -5.61 -0.60 0.83
CA LEU A 42 -6.84 -0.84 1.58
C LEU A 42 -6.70 -0.20 2.96
N THR A 43 -7.44 0.84 3.30
CA THR A 43 -7.37 1.53 4.59
C THR A 43 -8.43 1.00 5.56
N SER A 44 -8.30 1.27 6.86
CA SER A 44 -9.20 0.72 7.89
C SER A 44 -10.43 1.58 8.21
N ASN A 45 -10.50 2.79 7.67
CA ASN A 45 -11.61 3.72 7.89
C ASN A 45 -12.83 3.35 7.03
N LYS A 46 -14.02 3.82 7.43
CA LYS A 46 -15.29 3.58 6.73
C LYS A 46 -15.24 3.96 5.24
N GLY A 47 -14.51 5.03 4.89
CA GLY A 47 -14.35 5.47 3.50
C GLY A 47 -13.60 4.50 2.58
N SER A 48 -13.03 3.41 3.09
CA SER A 48 -12.54 2.31 2.24
C SER A 48 -13.67 1.66 1.42
N GLU A 49 -14.91 1.70 1.92
CA GLU A 49 -16.09 1.16 1.25
C GLU A 49 -16.51 1.98 0.03
N ASP A 50 -16.17 3.27 -0.01
CA ASP A 50 -16.56 4.19 -1.09
C ASP A 50 -15.92 3.78 -2.44
N PHE A 51 -14.67 3.30 -2.40
CA PHE A 51 -13.91 2.96 -3.61
C PHE A 51 -13.11 1.67 -3.48
N GLN A 52 -12.33 1.51 -2.42
CA GLN A 52 -11.30 0.46 -2.34
C GLN A 52 -11.92 -0.94 -2.34
N GLU A 53 -13.08 -1.11 -1.70
CA GLU A 53 -13.80 -2.38 -1.61
C GLU A 53 -14.78 -2.64 -2.78
N LEU A 54 -14.92 -1.71 -3.72
CA LEU A 54 -15.81 -1.89 -4.87
C LEU A 54 -15.40 -3.12 -5.69
N LYS A 55 -16.38 -3.94 -6.07
CA LYS A 55 -16.16 -5.06 -6.99
C LYS A 55 -16.06 -4.54 -8.42
N ILE A 56 -14.96 -4.86 -9.08
CA ILE A 56 -14.72 -4.56 -10.50
C ILE A 56 -15.07 -5.76 -11.39
N ASP A 57 -15.05 -6.97 -10.82
CA ASP A 57 -15.59 -8.19 -11.43
C ASP A 57 -16.08 -9.15 -10.33
N ASN A 58 -16.50 -10.36 -10.70
CA ASN A 58 -17.05 -11.36 -9.77
C ASN A 58 -16.08 -11.76 -8.63
N SER A 59 -14.78 -11.54 -8.80
CA SER A 59 -13.73 -12.04 -7.93
C SER A 59 -12.78 -10.98 -7.38
N THR A 60 -12.69 -9.80 -8.02
CA THR A 60 -11.67 -8.80 -7.74
C THR A 60 -12.28 -7.53 -7.13
N LYS A 61 -11.73 -7.07 -6.01
CA LYS A 61 -12.00 -5.73 -5.47
C LYS A 61 -11.06 -4.68 -6.06
N LEU A 62 -11.45 -3.40 -6.05
CA LEU A 62 -10.67 -2.32 -6.66
C LEU A 62 -9.26 -2.21 -6.09
N PHE A 63 -9.07 -2.36 -4.78
CA PHE A 63 -7.73 -2.33 -4.18
C PHE A 63 -6.81 -3.42 -4.75
N GLU A 64 -7.34 -4.60 -5.08
CA GLU A 64 -6.54 -5.69 -5.66
C GLU A 64 -6.07 -5.32 -7.07
N LYS A 65 -6.90 -4.62 -7.85
CA LYS A 65 -6.51 -4.09 -9.15
C LYS A 65 -5.48 -2.99 -9.03
N VAL A 66 -5.60 -2.09 -8.06
CA VAL A 66 -4.58 -1.08 -7.75
C VAL A 66 -3.23 -1.74 -7.48
N ILE A 67 -3.19 -2.77 -6.62
CA ILE A 67 -1.95 -3.53 -6.33
C ILE A 67 -1.42 -4.18 -7.61
N LYS A 68 -2.25 -4.94 -8.34
CA LYS A 68 -1.84 -5.61 -9.58
C LYS A 68 -1.36 -4.66 -10.68
N THR A 69 -1.89 -3.43 -10.71
CA THR A 69 -1.55 -2.41 -11.72
C THR A 69 -0.26 -1.70 -11.34
N SER A 70 -0.10 -1.30 -10.07
CA SER A 70 1.11 -0.63 -9.57
C SER A 70 2.37 -1.46 -9.72
N ARG A 71 2.27 -2.79 -9.63
CA ARG A 71 3.36 -3.73 -9.92
C ARG A 71 3.89 -3.70 -11.36
N LYS A 72 3.22 -3.00 -12.27
CA LYS A 72 3.64 -2.84 -13.67
C LYS A 72 4.25 -1.47 -13.95
N TRP A 73 4.23 -0.58 -12.96
CA TRP A 73 4.83 0.76 -13.11
C TRP A 73 6.34 0.67 -13.08
N ARG A 74 6.99 1.70 -13.62
CA ARG A 74 8.45 1.81 -13.59
C ARG A 74 8.94 1.90 -12.14
N ASN A 75 10.02 1.17 -11.84
CA ASN A 75 10.62 1.08 -10.49
C ASN A 75 9.65 0.57 -9.40
N SER A 76 8.72 -0.32 -9.78
CA SER A 76 7.68 -0.82 -8.87
C SER A 76 8.21 -1.71 -7.75
N GLU A 77 9.45 -2.20 -7.83
CA GLU A 77 10.15 -2.89 -6.75
C GLU A 77 10.31 -2.03 -5.48
N LYS A 78 10.20 -0.71 -5.61
CA LYS A 78 10.25 0.25 -4.49
C LYS A 78 8.88 0.52 -3.85
N ILE A 79 7.82 -0.15 -4.33
CA ILE A 79 6.47 0.01 -3.81
C ILE A 79 6.19 -0.97 -2.68
N MET A 80 5.86 -0.41 -1.53
CA MET A 80 5.28 -1.05 -0.36
C MET A 80 3.80 -0.64 -0.25
N TYR A 81 3.01 -1.29 0.61
CA TYR A 81 1.55 -1.06 0.64
C TYR A 81 1.02 -0.75 2.03
N VAL A 82 0.15 0.25 2.12
CA VAL A 82 -0.67 0.48 3.31
C VAL A 82 -1.90 -0.42 3.25
N VAL A 83 -2.06 -1.25 4.28
CA VAL A 83 -3.18 -2.21 4.40
C VAL A 83 -3.77 -2.12 5.80
N GLY A 84 -5.08 -1.95 5.91
CA GLY A 84 -5.78 -1.82 7.19
C GLY A 84 -5.90 -3.16 7.93
N ALA A 85 -5.85 -3.11 9.25
CA ALA A 85 -5.89 -4.29 10.12
C ALA A 85 -7.29 -4.93 10.26
N LYS A 86 -8.36 -4.32 9.73
CA LYS A 86 -9.76 -4.70 10.00
C LYS A 86 -10.10 -6.12 9.52
N ASN A 87 -9.43 -6.62 8.48
CA ASN A 87 -9.77 -7.90 7.86
C ASN A 87 -8.52 -8.73 7.50
N THR A 88 -8.21 -9.74 8.33
CA THR A 88 -7.06 -10.63 8.11
C THR A 88 -7.16 -11.44 6.82
N LYS A 89 -8.36 -11.71 6.31
CA LYS A 89 -8.55 -12.43 5.03
C LYS A 89 -8.04 -11.61 3.85
N GLU A 90 -8.31 -10.30 3.85
CA GLU A 90 -7.83 -9.42 2.77
C GLU A 90 -6.33 -9.21 2.86
N ILE A 91 -5.75 -9.10 4.07
CA ILE A 91 -4.30 -9.09 4.26
C ILE A 91 -3.65 -10.34 3.66
N GLY A 92 -4.21 -11.53 3.92
CA GLY A 92 -3.72 -12.79 3.36
C GLY A 92 -3.76 -12.83 1.82
N LYS A 93 -4.83 -12.32 1.20
CA LYS A 93 -4.88 -12.16 -0.26
C LYS A 93 -3.83 -11.19 -0.77
N ILE A 94 -3.68 -10.04 -0.13
CA ILE A 94 -2.67 -9.04 -0.51
C ILE A 94 -1.27 -9.63 -0.43
N ARG A 95 -0.94 -10.33 0.67
CA ARG A 95 0.34 -11.02 0.81
C ARG A 95 0.60 -12.04 -0.30
N THR A 96 -0.44 -12.74 -0.76
CA THR A 96 -0.32 -13.66 -1.91
C THR A 96 0.00 -12.92 -3.21
N ILE A 97 -0.52 -11.71 -3.40
CA ILE A 97 -0.26 -10.88 -4.59
C ILE A 97 1.13 -10.23 -4.55
N VAL A 98 1.59 -9.81 -3.37
CA VAL A 98 2.87 -9.11 -3.14
C VAL A 98 3.68 -9.78 -2.04
N PRO A 99 4.29 -10.95 -2.31
CA PRO A 99 4.97 -11.73 -1.28
C PRO A 99 6.17 -11.00 -0.66
N ASN A 100 6.87 -10.18 -1.44
CA ASN A 100 8.13 -9.54 -1.04
C ASN A 100 8.00 -8.06 -0.65
N SER A 101 6.82 -7.45 -0.84
CA SER A 101 6.61 -6.05 -0.45
C SER A 101 6.32 -5.97 1.05
N PHE A 102 6.86 -4.95 1.72
CA PHE A 102 6.43 -4.61 3.07
C PHE A 102 4.97 -4.15 3.06
N LEU A 103 4.23 -4.59 4.08
CA LEU A 103 2.89 -4.09 4.35
C LEU A 103 2.95 -3.18 5.57
N LEU A 104 2.60 -1.91 5.41
CA LEU A 104 2.38 -1.01 6.54
C LEU A 104 0.95 -1.20 7.03
N VAL A 105 0.80 -1.75 8.23
CA VAL A 105 -0.52 -2.06 8.80
C VAL A 105 -0.83 -1.13 9.98
N PRO A 106 -1.37 0.08 9.71
CA PRO A 106 -1.68 1.03 10.77
C PRO A 106 -2.82 0.49 11.66
N GLY A 107 -2.74 0.83 12.95
CA GLY A 107 -3.74 0.45 13.96
C GLY A 107 -3.46 -0.87 14.69
N ILE A 108 -2.45 -1.64 14.28
CA ILE A 108 -1.94 -2.79 15.05
C ILE A 108 -1.14 -2.27 16.25
N GLY A 109 -1.58 -2.59 17.47
CA GLY A 109 -0.97 -2.13 18.73
C GLY A 109 -1.99 -1.51 19.68
N ALA A 110 -2.60 -0.39 19.28
CA ALA A 110 -3.68 0.25 20.05
C ALA A 110 -4.94 -0.63 20.17
N GLN A 111 -5.13 -1.57 19.24
CA GLN A 111 -6.31 -2.46 19.16
C GLN A 111 -6.08 -3.86 19.75
N GLY A 112 -4.98 -4.10 20.48
CA GLY A 112 -4.74 -5.22 21.41
C GLY A 112 -4.74 -6.67 20.88
N GLY A 113 -5.80 -7.11 20.17
CA GLY A 113 -6.04 -8.50 19.81
C GLY A 113 -5.43 -8.97 18.50
N ILE A 114 -5.05 -8.06 17.59
CA ILE A 114 -4.66 -8.40 16.20
C ILE A 114 -3.15 -8.73 16.08
N LEU A 115 -2.34 -8.30 17.05
CA LEU A 115 -0.87 -8.36 16.98
C LEU A 115 -0.33 -9.77 16.68
N LYS A 116 -0.78 -10.80 17.43
CA LYS A 116 -0.25 -12.16 17.29
C LYS A 116 -0.60 -12.83 15.95
N LYS A 117 -1.77 -12.54 15.36
CA LYS A 117 -2.18 -13.14 14.08
C LYS A 117 -1.55 -12.42 12.87
N SER A 118 -1.35 -11.11 12.96
CA SER A 118 -0.87 -10.31 11.84
C SER A 118 0.63 -10.33 11.65
N VAL A 119 1.44 -10.58 12.68
CA VAL A 119 2.92 -10.57 12.56
C VAL A 119 3.45 -11.51 11.49
N SER A 120 2.83 -12.69 11.30
CA SER A 120 3.21 -13.63 10.23
C SER A 120 2.85 -13.18 8.82
N MET A 121 1.91 -12.23 8.68
CA MET A 121 1.37 -11.79 7.39
C MET A 121 2.00 -10.47 6.90
N VAL A 122 2.74 -9.77 7.76
CA VAL A 122 3.21 -8.39 7.55
C VAL A 122 4.70 -8.30 7.23
N ARG A 123 5.48 -9.35 7.51
CA ARG A 123 6.85 -9.49 7.03
C ARG A 123 6.92 -9.79 5.54
#